data_AF-A0A7S2Q700-F1
#
_entry.id   AF-A0A7S2Q700-F1
#
_cell.length_a   1.000
_cell.length_b   1.000
_cell.length_c   1.000
_cell.angle_alpha   90.00
_cell.angle_beta   90.00
_cell.angle_gamma   90.00
#
_symmetry.space_group_name_H-M   'P 1'
#
loop_
_entity.id
_entity.type
_entity.pdbx_description
1 polymer ?
#
loop_
_entity_poly.entity_id
_entity_poly.type
_entity_poly.pdbx_seq_one_letter_code
_entity_poly.pdbx_strand_id
1 'polypeptide(L)'
;SARLAQEKWVLSDSMRLTAHAAIPTLSLITVPQDADPAAAVSPHTETESESEAEEPPPCPIRVDLSMLDPTHPCLRSKAMITWFLSVFPHARPITLVLKQWLLENTYAMSHTGGLCSYALLLLVIGFLQRCPATSVGAALIGCMNFYGRRFDPAEYGVSVARGALLHRKSPLAWPSPQKEYVEQGFSPNASEFAAHRRRSSITGEEAHRFDALWIEDPLNPTNNVGRSCFRIRQIQ
;
A
#
# COMPACT_ATOMS: atom_id res chain seq x y z
N SER A 1 -2.26 -29.57 2.78
CA SER A 1 -1.66 -29.01 4.01
C SER A 1 -0.57 -29.92 4.58
N ALA A 2 -0.79 -31.24 4.69
CA ALA A 2 0.13 -32.15 5.39
C ALA A 2 1.56 -32.28 4.82
N ARG A 3 1.78 -32.15 3.50
CA ARG A 3 3.13 -32.29 2.91
C ARG A 3 4.05 -31.12 3.21
N LEU A 4 3.53 -29.88 3.22
CA LEU A 4 4.35 -28.67 3.43
C LEU A 4 4.79 -28.52 4.90
N ALA A 5 3.97 -29.00 5.85
CA ALA A 5 4.29 -28.99 7.28
C ALA A 5 5.38 -30.00 7.68
N GLN A 6 5.66 -30.96 6.80
CA GLN A 6 6.65 -32.03 7.01
C GLN A 6 8.03 -31.68 6.44
N GLU A 7 8.17 -30.51 5.80
CA GLU A 7 9.41 -30.05 5.21
C GLU A 7 10.37 -29.49 6.28
N LYS A 8 11.65 -29.85 6.20
CA LYS A 8 12.67 -29.48 7.21
C LYS A 8 12.94 -27.97 7.30
N TRP A 9 12.62 -27.24 6.24
CA TRP A 9 12.78 -25.78 6.16
C TRP A 9 11.54 -25.03 6.66
N VAL A 10 10.48 -25.72 7.09
CA VAL A 10 9.25 -25.12 7.62
C VAL A 10 9.11 -25.46 9.09
N LEU A 11 8.88 -24.44 9.93
CA LEU A 11 8.61 -24.66 11.34
C LEU A 11 7.24 -25.34 11.48
N SER A 12 7.21 -26.57 11.98
CA SER A 12 6.07 -27.50 11.89
C SER A 12 4.76 -26.98 12.49
N ASP A 13 4.83 -26.05 13.46
CA ASP A 13 3.68 -25.41 14.12
C ASP A 13 3.41 -23.96 13.67
N SER A 14 4.17 -23.46 12.70
CA SER A 14 4.03 -22.06 12.22
C SER A 14 2.98 -21.87 11.14
N MET A 15 2.50 -22.96 10.53
CA MET A 15 1.59 -22.89 9.40
C MET A 15 0.19 -22.44 9.83
N ARG A 16 -0.24 -21.27 9.35
CA ARG A 16 -1.58 -20.73 9.58
C ARG A 16 -2.29 -20.49 8.26
N LEU A 17 -3.39 -21.19 8.03
CA LEU A 17 -4.27 -20.96 6.90
C LEU A 17 -5.42 -20.05 7.33
N THR A 18 -5.56 -18.89 6.68
CA THR A 18 -6.71 -18.01 6.82
C THR A 18 -7.61 -18.18 5.62
N ALA A 19 -8.43 -19.24 5.62
CA ALA A 19 -9.26 -19.61 4.47
C ALA A 19 -10.49 -18.72 4.26
N HIS A 20 -10.99 -18.08 5.32
CA HIS A 20 -12.23 -17.29 5.31
C HIS A 20 -12.02 -15.79 5.06
N ALA A 21 -10.80 -15.37 4.73
CA ALA A 21 -10.54 -14.00 4.30
C ALA A 21 -10.97 -13.80 2.84
N ALA A 22 -11.20 -12.54 2.45
CA ALA A 22 -11.50 -12.17 1.06
C ALA A 22 -10.43 -12.66 0.06
N ILE A 23 -9.19 -12.83 0.56
CA ILE A 23 -8.08 -13.50 -0.13
C ILE A 23 -7.55 -14.55 0.83
N PRO A 24 -7.67 -15.85 0.53
CA PRO A 24 -7.12 -16.88 1.38
C PRO A 24 -5.59 -16.77 1.45
N THR A 25 -5.03 -16.74 2.66
CA THR A 25 -3.58 -16.66 2.87
C THR A 25 -3.07 -17.82 3.70
N LEU A 26 -1.93 -18.39 3.31
CA LEU A 26 -1.17 -19.37 4.07
C LEU A 26 0.11 -18.69 4.58
N SER A 27 0.20 -18.48 5.89
CA SER A 27 1.40 -17.97 6.56
C SER A 27 2.24 -19.13 7.08
N LEU A 28 3.56 -19.06 6.94
CA LEU A 28 4.52 -20.01 7.51
C LEU A 28 5.82 -19.29 7.92
N ILE A 29 6.60 -19.90 8.80
CA ILE A 29 7.92 -19.41 9.21
C ILE A 29 8.96 -20.43 8.75
N THR A 30 10.00 -19.96 8.07
CA THR A 30 11.10 -20.83 7.63
C THR A 30 12.07 -21.11 8.77
N VAL A 31 12.58 -22.34 8.80
CA VAL A 31 13.72 -22.72 9.66
C VAL A 31 14.99 -22.56 8.83
N PRO A 32 15.97 -21.80 9.31
CA PRO A 32 17.23 -21.65 8.61
C PRO A 32 18.02 -22.95 8.61
N GLN A 33 18.66 -23.26 7.49
CA GLN A 33 19.18 -24.61 7.20
C GLN A 33 20.35 -25.04 8.10
N ASP A 34 21.01 -24.07 8.76
CA ASP A 34 22.21 -24.27 9.60
C ASP A 34 21.97 -23.98 11.10
N ALA A 35 20.72 -23.77 11.54
CA ALA A 35 20.41 -23.51 12.94
C ALA A 35 19.92 -24.78 13.66
N ASP A 36 20.68 -25.22 14.66
CA ASP A 36 20.27 -26.27 15.61
C ASP A 36 18.92 -25.87 16.27
N PRO A 37 17.89 -26.73 16.27
CA PRO A 37 16.53 -26.38 16.74
C PRO A 37 16.45 -26.06 18.26
N ALA A 38 17.53 -26.24 19.01
CA ALA A 38 17.61 -25.98 20.44
C ALA A 38 17.93 -24.51 20.79
N ALA A 39 18.43 -23.70 19.85
CA ALA A 39 18.84 -22.31 20.13
C ALA A 39 17.67 -21.30 20.15
N ALA A 40 16.50 -21.66 19.62
CA ALA A 40 15.35 -20.76 19.53
C ALA A 40 14.56 -20.60 20.85
N VAL A 41 14.91 -21.34 21.91
CA VAL A 41 14.20 -21.32 23.20
C VAL A 41 15.18 -21.24 24.36
N SER A 42 15.72 -20.05 24.65
CA SER A 42 16.10 -19.63 26.01
C SER A 42 16.41 -18.13 26.06
N PRO A 43 16.09 -17.42 27.16
CA PRO A 43 16.51 -16.03 27.38
C PRO A 43 18.00 -16.01 27.78
N HIS A 44 18.81 -15.27 27.04
CA HIS A 44 20.26 -15.15 27.29
C HIS A 44 20.55 -14.41 28.60
N THR A 45 21.23 -15.10 29.51
CA THR A 45 22.14 -14.49 30.50
C THR A 45 23.45 -14.18 29.77
N GLU A 46 23.89 -12.93 29.85
CA GLU A 46 25.09 -12.41 29.20
C GLU A 46 26.37 -13.03 29.77
N THR A 47 27.25 -13.52 28.90
CA THR A 47 28.69 -13.58 29.19
C THR A 47 29.43 -13.41 27.87
N GLU A 48 30.17 -12.31 27.79
CA GLU A 48 30.95 -11.86 26.63
C GLU A 48 32.19 -12.74 26.41
N SER A 49 32.47 -13.08 25.15
CA SER A 49 33.83 -13.22 24.63
C SER A 49 33.86 -13.08 23.10
N GLU A 50 34.91 -12.42 22.62
CA GLU A 50 35.07 -11.85 21.28
C GLU A 50 35.55 -12.85 20.20
N SER A 51 35.28 -12.46 18.94
CA SER A 51 35.94 -12.82 17.67
C SER A 51 35.50 -14.08 16.92
N GLU A 52 34.68 -13.87 15.89
CA GLU A 52 34.86 -14.33 14.51
C GLU A 52 33.88 -13.52 13.63
N ALA A 53 34.13 -13.41 12.32
CA ALA A 53 33.22 -12.71 11.41
C ALA A 53 31.90 -13.49 11.30
N GLU A 54 31.00 -13.24 12.24
CA GLU A 54 29.72 -13.91 12.40
C GLU A 54 28.85 -13.56 11.18
N GLU A 55 28.70 -14.52 10.26
CA GLU A 55 27.60 -14.45 9.30
C GLU A 55 26.32 -14.22 10.10
N PRO A 56 25.47 -13.24 9.72
CA PRO A 56 24.32 -12.87 10.52
C PRO A 56 23.50 -14.13 10.81
N PRO A 57 23.10 -14.38 12.07
CA PRO A 57 22.46 -15.62 12.46
C PRO A 57 21.28 -15.85 11.52
N PRO A 58 21.14 -17.07 11.00
CA PRO A 58 20.27 -17.28 9.87
C PRO A 58 18.84 -17.03 10.38
N CYS A 59 18.23 -15.97 9.86
CA CYS A 59 17.03 -15.38 10.46
C CYS A 59 15.79 -16.09 9.90
N PRO A 60 14.87 -16.57 10.75
CA PRO A 60 13.64 -17.20 10.29
C PRO A 60 12.80 -16.19 9.49
N ILE A 61 12.52 -16.51 8.23
CA ILE A 61 11.75 -15.65 7.33
C ILE A 61 10.28 -16.03 7.44
N ARG A 62 9.43 -15.06 7.75
CA ARG A 62 7.99 -15.24 7.67
C ARG A 62 7.53 -15.08 6.22
N VAL A 63 6.87 -16.11 5.71
CA VAL A 63 6.37 -16.17 4.33
C VAL A 63 4.86 -16.21 4.36
N ASP A 64 4.22 -15.29 3.65
CA ASP A 64 2.77 -15.28 3.41
C ASP A 64 2.50 -15.61 1.94
N LEU A 65 1.74 -16.69 1.70
CA LEU A 65 1.33 -17.14 0.38
C LEU A 65 -0.16 -16.86 0.19
N SER A 66 -0.49 -15.92 -0.70
CA SER A 66 -1.87 -15.69 -1.12
C SER A 66 -2.28 -16.72 -2.16
N MET A 67 -3.39 -17.41 -1.95
CA MET A 67 -3.96 -18.30 -2.97
C MET A 67 -4.59 -17.44 -4.07
N LEU A 68 -4.14 -17.64 -5.31
CA LEU A 68 -4.54 -16.83 -6.45
C LEU A 68 -5.67 -17.50 -7.23
N ASP A 69 -6.75 -16.76 -7.46
CA ASP A 69 -7.70 -17.04 -8.55
C ASP A 69 -7.29 -16.23 -9.81
N PRO A 70 -7.44 -16.74 -11.05
CA PRO A 70 -7.09 -16.00 -12.27
C PRO A 70 -7.81 -14.65 -12.42
N THR A 71 -8.97 -14.47 -11.77
CA THR A 71 -9.77 -13.23 -11.81
C THR A 71 -9.48 -12.29 -10.64
N HIS A 72 -8.47 -12.59 -9.83
CA HIS A 72 -8.27 -11.96 -8.55
C HIS A 72 -7.85 -10.47 -8.64
N PRO A 73 -8.45 -9.55 -7.85
CA PRO A 73 -8.15 -8.11 -7.86
C PRO A 73 -6.66 -7.76 -7.71
N CYS A 74 -5.91 -8.50 -6.88
CA CYS A 74 -4.45 -8.29 -6.72
C CYS A 74 -3.66 -8.43 -8.02
N LEU A 75 -4.09 -9.24 -9.00
CA LEU A 75 -3.41 -9.31 -10.29
C LEU A 75 -3.54 -7.99 -11.05
N ARG A 76 -4.74 -7.40 -11.04
CA ARG A 76 -5.01 -6.09 -11.64
C ARG A 76 -4.25 -4.99 -10.93
N SER A 77 -4.25 -4.98 -9.60
CA SER A 77 -3.47 -4.03 -8.80
C SER A 77 -1.98 -4.16 -9.10
N LYS A 78 -1.45 -5.38 -9.18
CA LYS A 78 -0.03 -5.62 -9.51
C LYS A 78 0.33 -5.11 -10.90
N ALA A 79 -0.49 -5.42 -11.91
CA ALA A 79 -0.28 -4.95 -13.28
C ALA A 79 -0.29 -3.42 -13.35
N MET A 80 -1.29 -2.78 -12.73
CA MET A 80 -1.43 -1.33 -12.68
C MET A 80 -0.28 -0.66 -11.93
N ILE A 81 0.12 -1.18 -10.77
CA ILE A 81 1.26 -0.67 -10.01
C ILE A 81 2.54 -0.78 -10.82
N THR A 82 2.77 -1.91 -11.49
CA THR A 82 3.95 -2.12 -12.34
C THR A 82 4.01 -1.09 -13.46
N TRP A 83 2.87 -0.80 -14.08
CA TRP A 83 2.76 0.26 -15.09
C TRP A 83 3.00 1.65 -14.51
N PHE A 84 2.40 2.01 -13.37
CA PHE A 84 2.67 3.31 -12.75
C PHE A 84 4.15 3.48 -12.38
N LEU A 85 4.81 2.42 -11.91
CA LEU A 85 6.23 2.47 -11.58
C LEU A 85 7.13 2.56 -12.82
N SER A 86 6.69 2.06 -13.98
CA SER A 86 7.43 2.25 -15.23
C SER A 86 7.28 3.67 -15.77
N VAL A 87 6.10 4.28 -15.62
CA VAL A 87 5.84 5.68 -16.00
C VAL A 87 6.52 6.66 -15.04
N PHE A 88 6.52 6.36 -13.74
CA PHE A 88 7.07 7.22 -12.68
C PHE A 88 8.23 6.51 -11.96
N PRO A 89 9.46 6.53 -12.52
CA PRO A 89 10.59 5.79 -11.96
C PRO A 89 10.97 6.27 -10.54
N HIS A 90 10.71 7.54 -10.23
CA HIS A 90 10.95 8.10 -8.89
C HIS A 90 9.94 7.62 -7.83
N ALA A 91 8.78 7.06 -8.22
CA ALA A 91 7.75 6.65 -7.27
C ALA A 91 8.25 5.56 -6.32
N ARG A 92 8.93 4.53 -6.84
CA ARG A 92 9.45 3.42 -6.03
C ARG A 92 10.40 3.86 -4.90
N PRO A 93 11.50 4.58 -5.17
CA PRO A 93 12.42 4.99 -4.10
C PRO A 93 11.74 5.93 -3.09
N ILE A 94 10.88 6.85 -3.56
CA ILE A 94 10.15 7.76 -2.67
C ILE A 94 9.20 6.98 -1.74
N THR A 95 8.40 6.06 -2.30
CA THR A 95 7.49 5.24 -1.51
C THR A 95 8.25 4.40 -0.48
N LEU A 96 9.44 3.87 -0.81
CA LEU A 96 10.25 3.11 0.14
C LEU A 96 10.75 3.99 1.30
N VAL A 97 11.31 5.16 1.00
CA VAL A 97 11.78 6.10 2.04
C VAL A 97 10.63 6.58 2.93
N LEU A 98 9.50 6.97 2.33
CA LEU A 98 8.32 7.40 3.09
C LEU A 98 7.74 6.25 3.91
N LYS A 99 7.74 5.03 3.39
CA LYS A 99 7.27 3.86 4.13
C LYS A 99 8.16 3.57 5.33
N GLN A 100 9.48 3.66 5.17
CA GLN A 100 10.44 3.51 6.28
C GLN A 100 10.18 4.57 7.36
N TRP A 101 10.05 5.83 6.96
CA TRP A 101 9.73 6.93 7.88
C TRP A 101 8.39 6.71 8.62
N LEU A 102 7.35 6.25 7.92
CA LEU A 102 6.06 5.92 8.54
C LEU A 102 6.14 4.74 9.51
N LEU A 103 7.03 3.76 9.26
CA LEU A 103 7.27 2.64 10.16
C LEU A 103 7.93 3.10 11.45
N GLU A 104 8.97 3.94 11.34
CA GLU A 104 9.70 4.50 12.49
C GLU A 104 8.80 5.38 13.38
N ASN A 105 7.85 6.10 12.78
CA ASN A 105 6.94 6.98 13.51
C ASN A 105 5.61 6.29 13.91
N THR A 106 5.51 4.96 13.81
CA THR A 106 4.31 4.15 14.17
C THR A 106 3.04 4.41 13.35
N TYR A 107 3.15 5.09 12.20
CA TYR A 107 2.04 5.45 11.30
C TYR A 107 1.79 4.45 10.16
N ALA A 108 2.55 3.36 10.06
CA ALA A 108 2.46 2.39 8.95
C ALA A 108 1.44 1.25 9.16
N MET A 109 0.88 1.09 10.36
CA MET A 109 -0.07 0.00 10.65
C MET A 109 -1.49 0.41 10.22
N SER A 110 -1.95 -0.08 9.07
CA SER A 110 -3.30 0.21 8.55
C SER A 110 -4.43 -0.25 9.48
N HIS A 111 -4.18 -1.23 10.34
CA HIS A 111 -5.15 -1.69 11.35
C HIS A 111 -5.24 -0.78 12.58
N THR A 112 -4.27 0.13 12.81
CA THR A 112 -4.32 1.15 13.88
C THR A 112 -4.62 2.55 13.35
N GLY A 113 -5.04 2.68 12.09
CA GLY A 113 -5.36 3.98 11.49
C GLY A 113 -4.23 4.62 10.66
N GLY A 114 -3.17 3.87 10.42
CA GLY A 114 -2.02 4.26 9.62
C GLY A 114 -2.27 4.25 8.10
N LEU A 115 -1.34 4.84 7.35
CA LEU A 115 -1.39 4.89 5.89
C LEU A 115 -0.89 3.56 5.31
N CYS A 116 -1.77 2.82 4.60
CA CYS A 116 -1.37 1.56 3.98
C CYS A 116 -0.39 1.79 2.81
N SER A 117 0.42 0.78 2.48
CA SER A 117 1.43 0.87 1.42
C SER A 117 0.82 1.20 0.04
N TYR A 118 -0.38 0.69 -0.24
CA TYR A 118 -1.10 1.00 -1.47
C TYR A 118 -1.56 2.46 -1.50
N ALA A 119 -2.19 2.97 -0.44
CA ALA A 119 -2.58 4.37 -0.32
C ALA A 119 -1.38 5.32 -0.44
N LEU A 120 -0.28 5.02 0.24
CA LEU A 120 0.95 5.80 0.17
C LEU A 120 1.48 5.87 -1.27
N LEU A 121 1.52 4.74 -1.97
CA LEU A 121 1.97 4.70 -3.36
C LEU A 121 1.06 5.56 -4.26
N LEU A 122 -0.26 5.49 -4.09
CA LEU A 122 -1.21 6.30 -4.86
C LEU A 122 -1.03 7.80 -4.59
N LEU A 123 -0.76 8.21 -3.34
CA LEU A 123 -0.43 9.61 -3.03
C LEU A 123 0.86 10.05 -3.72
N VAL A 124 1.92 9.24 -3.66
CA VAL A 124 3.19 9.56 -4.33
C VAL A 124 3.00 9.69 -5.84
N ILE A 125 2.28 8.76 -6.48
CA ILE A 125 1.96 8.82 -7.91
C ILE A 125 1.13 10.07 -8.23
N GLY A 126 0.09 10.36 -7.44
CA GLY A 126 -0.76 11.53 -7.64
C GLY A 126 -0.01 12.85 -7.51
N PHE A 127 0.98 12.91 -6.63
CA PHE A 127 1.91 14.04 -6.54
C PHE A 127 2.80 14.14 -7.80
N LEU A 128 3.42 13.03 -8.23
CA LEU A 128 4.30 13.00 -9.40
C LEU A 128 3.58 13.32 -10.71
N GLN A 129 2.30 12.97 -10.82
CA GLN A 129 1.44 13.35 -11.97
C GLN A 129 1.25 14.86 -12.08
N ARG A 130 1.27 15.60 -10.96
CA ARG A 130 1.09 17.07 -10.93
C ARG A 130 2.41 17.82 -10.94
N CYS A 131 3.43 17.25 -10.33
CA CYS A 131 4.73 17.88 -10.12
C CYS A 131 5.82 16.93 -10.64
N PRO A 132 6.10 16.94 -11.95
CA PRO A 132 7.24 16.20 -12.49
C PRO A 132 8.52 16.78 -11.88
N ALA A 133 9.30 15.92 -11.23
CA ALA A 133 10.56 16.32 -10.62
C ALA A 133 11.75 15.78 -11.39
N THR A 134 12.82 16.58 -11.46
CA THR A 134 14.07 16.24 -12.13
C THR A 134 14.94 15.27 -11.31
N SER A 135 14.73 15.21 -9.99
CA SER A 135 15.47 14.34 -9.09
C SER A 135 14.57 13.71 -8.03
N VAL A 136 14.99 12.54 -7.51
CA VAL A 136 14.30 11.84 -6.41
C VAL A 136 14.20 12.72 -5.16
N GLY A 137 15.28 13.45 -4.82
CA GLY A 137 15.30 14.31 -3.63
C GLY A 137 14.32 15.48 -3.75
N ALA A 138 14.27 16.14 -4.91
CA ALA A 138 13.32 17.21 -5.16
C ALA A 138 11.86 16.69 -5.13
N ALA A 139 11.62 15.50 -5.69
CA ALA A 139 10.32 14.86 -5.64
C ALA A 139 9.90 14.50 -4.20
N LEU A 140 10.81 13.97 -3.39
CA LEU A 140 10.55 13.60 -2.00
C LEU A 140 10.17 14.83 -1.17
N ILE A 141 11.02 15.87 -1.20
CA ILE A 141 10.78 17.11 -0.46
C ILE A 141 9.50 17.78 -0.95
N GLY A 142 9.28 17.81 -2.27
CA GLY A 142 8.07 18.33 -2.87
C GLY A 142 6.81 17.59 -2.41
N CYS A 143 6.87 16.26 -2.37
CA CYS A 143 5.78 15.40 -1.92
C CYS A 143 5.45 15.65 -0.45
N MET A 144 6.47 15.67 0.42
CA MET A 144 6.30 15.95 1.85
C MET A 144 5.76 17.37 2.10
N ASN A 145 6.29 18.38 1.41
CA ASN A 145 5.83 19.75 1.54
C ASN A 145 4.40 19.93 1.02
N PHE A 146 4.03 19.24 -0.06
CA PHE A 146 2.68 19.28 -0.59
C PHE A 146 1.68 18.66 0.40
N TYR A 147 1.89 17.41 0.83
CA TYR A 147 0.95 16.74 1.72
C TYR A 147 0.96 17.25 3.16
N GLY A 148 2.11 17.76 3.64
CA GLY A 148 2.23 18.30 5.00
C GLY A 148 1.72 19.74 5.15
N ARG A 149 1.79 20.58 4.10
CA ARG A 149 1.48 22.02 4.25
C ARG A 149 0.44 22.58 3.29
N ARG A 150 0.23 21.95 2.13
CA ARG A 150 -0.60 22.54 1.05
C ARG A 150 -1.84 21.73 0.72
N PHE A 151 -1.83 20.44 1.01
CA PHE A 151 -2.96 19.56 0.77
C PHE A 151 -3.95 19.66 1.92
N ASP A 152 -5.17 20.12 1.62
CA ASP A 152 -6.29 20.05 2.54
C ASP A 152 -7.08 18.75 2.30
N PRO A 153 -6.92 17.73 3.17
CA PRO A 153 -7.65 16.48 3.03
C PRO A 153 -9.14 16.62 3.31
N ALA A 154 -9.60 17.70 3.98
CA ALA A 154 -11.01 17.93 4.27
C ALA A 154 -11.77 18.49 3.05
N GLU A 155 -11.07 19.16 2.13
CA GLU A 155 -11.63 19.75 0.92
C GLU A 155 -11.39 18.88 -0.33
N TYR A 156 -10.24 18.21 -0.41
CA TYR A 156 -9.82 17.47 -1.59
C TYR A 156 -9.61 15.98 -1.33
N GLY A 157 -9.84 15.16 -2.37
CA GLY A 157 -9.34 13.80 -2.50
C GLY A 157 -8.32 13.68 -3.62
N VAL A 158 -7.63 12.55 -3.69
CA VAL A 158 -6.60 12.26 -4.71
C VAL A 158 -7.10 11.15 -5.64
N SER A 159 -7.01 11.36 -6.95
CA SER A 159 -7.27 10.31 -7.95
C SER A 159 -6.13 10.22 -8.95
N VAL A 160 -5.46 9.07 -8.97
CA VAL A 160 -4.41 8.81 -9.97
C VAL A 160 -4.97 8.37 -11.32
N ALA A 161 -6.16 7.77 -11.36
CA ALA A 161 -6.84 7.42 -12.61
C ALA A 161 -7.21 8.68 -13.42
N ARG A 162 -7.56 9.76 -12.71
CA ARG A 162 -7.90 11.06 -13.29
C ARG A 162 -6.71 12.03 -13.33
N GLY A 163 -5.60 11.69 -12.68
CA GLY A 163 -4.43 12.56 -12.54
C GLY A 163 -4.73 13.88 -11.85
N ALA A 164 -5.69 13.90 -10.90
CA ALA A 164 -6.26 15.14 -10.39
C ALA A 164 -6.64 15.07 -8.90
N LEU A 165 -6.79 16.26 -8.31
CA LEU A 165 -7.43 16.41 -7.01
C LEU A 165 -8.93 16.55 -7.21
N LEU A 166 -9.69 15.79 -6.44
CA LEU A 166 -11.14 15.75 -6.52
C LEU A 166 -11.72 16.63 -5.42
N HIS A 167 -12.35 17.75 -5.81
CA HIS A 167 -13.01 18.61 -4.85
C HIS A 167 -14.24 17.90 -4.29
N ARG A 168 -14.29 17.68 -2.97
CA ARG A 168 -15.33 16.87 -2.31
C ARG A 168 -16.73 17.43 -2.51
N LYS A 169 -16.88 18.76 -2.58
CA LYS A 169 -18.18 19.44 -2.74
C LYS A 169 -18.57 19.68 -4.19
N SER A 170 -17.71 19.37 -5.16
CA SER A 170 -17.95 19.66 -6.58
C SER A 170 -17.73 18.44 -7.47
N PRO A 171 -18.52 17.36 -7.29
CA PRO A 171 -18.36 16.13 -8.05
C PRO A 171 -18.49 16.32 -9.56
N LEU A 172 -19.37 17.20 -10.01
CA LEU A 172 -19.55 17.48 -11.45
C LEU A 172 -18.31 18.09 -12.11
N ALA A 173 -17.43 18.74 -11.35
CA ALA A 173 -16.19 19.34 -11.84
C ALA A 173 -15.04 18.33 -11.94
N TRP A 174 -15.22 17.08 -11.49
CA TRP A 174 -14.16 16.09 -11.56
C TRP A 174 -13.78 15.78 -13.01
N PRO A 175 -12.48 15.75 -13.36
CA PRO A 175 -12.06 15.42 -14.71
C PRO A 175 -12.37 13.96 -15.05
N SER A 176 -12.41 13.65 -16.35
CA SER A 176 -12.50 12.27 -16.82
C SER A 176 -11.16 11.55 -16.60
N PRO A 177 -11.14 10.20 -16.53
CA PRO A 177 -9.89 9.46 -16.41
C PRO A 177 -8.94 9.77 -17.57
N GLN A 178 -7.63 9.72 -17.30
CA GLN A 178 -6.58 9.97 -18.29
C GLN A 178 -6.67 8.96 -19.44
N LYS A 179 -6.43 9.38 -20.68
CA LYS A 179 -6.57 8.50 -21.85
C LYS A 179 -5.61 7.32 -21.77
N GLU A 180 -4.36 7.62 -21.39
CA GLU A 180 -3.28 6.64 -21.22
C GLU A 180 -3.67 5.59 -20.18
N TYR A 181 -4.39 5.99 -19.12
CA TYR A 181 -4.88 5.07 -18.10
C TYR A 181 -6.00 4.16 -18.62
N VAL A 182 -6.95 4.71 -19.39
CA VAL A 182 -8.07 3.95 -19.97
C VAL A 182 -7.58 2.93 -21.01
N GLU A 183 -6.59 3.31 -21.83
CA GLU A 183 -5.99 2.45 -22.87
C GLU A 183 -5.32 1.19 -22.30
N GLN A 184 -4.81 1.24 -21.07
CA GLN A 184 -4.21 0.07 -20.42
C GLN A 184 -5.25 -0.98 -20.00
N GLY A 185 -6.54 -0.63 -19.92
CA GLY A 185 -7.59 -1.58 -19.56
C GLY A 185 -7.54 -2.12 -18.12
N PHE A 186 -6.82 -1.45 -17.21
CA PHE A 186 -6.76 -1.86 -15.79
C PHE A 186 -8.09 -1.66 -15.05
N SER A 187 -8.88 -0.69 -15.51
CA SER A 187 -9.96 -0.07 -14.76
C SER A 187 -11.33 -0.36 -15.38
N PRO A 188 -12.41 -0.19 -14.61
CA PRO A 188 -13.73 -0.01 -15.18
C PRO A 188 -13.79 1.09 -16.26
N ASN A 189 -14.68 0.88 -17.23
CA ASN A 189 -14.80 1.74 -18.41
C ASN A 189 -15.15 3.21 -18.04
N ALA A 190 -14.93 4.13 -18.98
CA ALA A 190 -15.19 5.56 -18.77
C ALA A 190 -16.64 5.86 -18.30
N SER A 191 -17.60 5.01 -18.67
CA SER A 191 -18.99 5.10 -18.20
C SER A 191 -19.14 4.90 -16.70
N GLU A 192 -18.34 4.02 -16.07
CA GLU A 192 -18.39 3.82 -14.62
C GLU A 192 -17.82 5.01 -13.85
N PHE A 193 -16.74 5.64 -14.33
CA PHE A 193 -16.25 6.90 -13.74
C PHE A 193 -17.28 8.04 -13.88
N ALA A 194 -18.00 8.09 -14.99
CA ALA A 194 -19.08 9.05 -15.21
C ALA A 194 -20.32 8.74 -14.35
N ALA A 195 -20.62 7.45 -14.12
CA ALA A 195 -21.68 7.01 -13.23
C ALA A 195 -21.34 7.32 -11.77
N HIS A 196 -20.09 7.08 -11.34
CA HIS A 196 -19.61 7.46 -10.01
C HIS A 196 -19.74 8.97 -9.80
N ARG A 197 -19.26 9.78 -10.76
CA ARG A 197 -19.38 11.25 -10.72
C ARG A 197 -20.85 11.70 -10.56
N ARG A 198 -21.75 11.15 -11.36
CA ARG A 198 -23.19 11.45 -11.29
C ARG A 198 -23.79 11.00 -9.97
N ARG A 199 -23.45 9.80 -9.51
CA ARG A 199 -23.91 9.27 -8.23
C ARG A 199 -23.49 10.19 -7.09
N SER A 200 -22.21 10.52 -6.96
CA SER A 200 -21.70 11.43 -5.93
C SER A 200 -22.35 12.82 -5.97
N SER A 201 -22.77 13.29 -7.16
CA SER A 201 -23.53 14.54 -7.28
C SER A 201 -25.00 14.42 -6.85
N ILE A 202 -25.65 13.28 -7.11
CA ILE A 202 -27.08 13.07 -6.87
C ILE A 202 -27.35 12.65 -5.43
N THR A 203 -26.53 11.76 -4.89
CA THR A 203 -26.67 11.28 -3.52
C THR A 203 -26.28 12.33 -2.49
N GLY A 204 -25.67 13.45 -2.93
CA GLY A 204 -25.06 14.44 -2.05
C GLY A 204 -24.08 13.75 -1.09
N GLU A 205 -23.47 12.65 -1.53
CA GLU A 205 -22.72 11.74 -0.65
C GLU A 205 -21.51 12.48 -0.08
N GLU A 206 -21.76 13.04 1.10
CA GLU A 206 -20.83 13.19 2.19
C GLU A 206 -20.18 11.85 2.61
N ALA A 207 -20.27 10.78 1.79
CA ALA A 207 -19.74 9.44 2.05
C ALA A 207 -18.23 9.43 2.34
N HIS A 208 -17.52 10.48 1.94
CA HIS A 208 -16.13 10.71 2.30
C HIS A 208 -15.91 11.97 3.14
N ARG A 209 -16.95 12.78 3.42
CA ARG A 209 -16.82 14.03 4.22
C ARG A 209 -16.21 13.76 5.59
N PHE A 210 -16.58 12.64 6.20
CA PHE A 210 -16.05 12.21 7.49
C PHE A 210 -14.75 11.40 7.37
N ASP A 211 -14.39 10.94 6.16
CA ASP A 211 -13.12 10.26 5.94
C ASP A 211 -11.99 11.28 6.04
N ALA A 212 -11.06 11.01 6.94
CA ALA A 212 -9.91 11.87 7.20
C ALA A 212 -9.00 12.01 5.97
N LEU A 213 -9.02 11.03 5.05
CA LEU A 213 -8.30 11.05 3.78
C LEU A 213 -9.13 10.36 2.71
N TRP A 214 -9.22 10.98 1.52
CA TRP A 214 -9.91 10.41 0.38
C TRP A 214 -8.95 10.15 -0.77
N ILE A 215 -8.81 8.88 -1.14
CA ILE A 215 -8.03 8.41 -2.30
C ILE A 215 -8.95 7.51 -3.12
N GLU A 216 -9.32 7.95 -4.32
CA GLU A 216 -10.13 7.17 -5.27
C GLU A 216 -9.31 5.95 -5.71
N ASP A 217 -9.84 4.74 -5.49
CA ASP A 217 -9.20 3.52 -5.98
C ASP A 217 -9.30 3.48 -7.53
N PRO A 218 -8.16 3.45 -8.24
CA PRO A 218 -8.18 3.48 -9.69
C PRO A 218 -8.92 2.27 -10.30
N LEU A 219 -8.90 1.13 -9.62
CA LEU A 219 -9.56 -0.09 -10.09
C LEU A 219 -11.05 -0.12 -9.76
N ASN A 220 -11.51 0.74 -8.84
CA ASN A 220 -12.90 0.84 -8.45
C ASN A 220 -13.18 2.26 -7.94
N PRO A 221 -13.69 3.18 -8.77
CA PRO A 221 -13.85 4.59 -8.38
C PRO A 221 -14.81 4.80 -7.19
N THR A 222 -15.65 3.81 -6.86
CA THR A 222 -16.54 3.89 -5.68
C THR A 222 -15.84 3.58 -4.36
N ASN A 223 -14.62 3.03 -4.41
CA ASN A 223 -13.85 2.64 -3.25
C ASN A 223 -12.88 3.75 -2.81
N ASN A 224 -12.88 4.08 -1.51
CA ASN A 224 -11.90 4.98 -0.90
C ASN A 224 -10.81 4.17 -0.20
N VAL A 225 -9.60 4.17 -0.76
CA VAL A 225 -8.43 3.48 -0.18
C VAL A 225 -7.98 4.15 1.14
N GLY A 226 -8.25 5.45 1.29
CA GLY A 226 -7.93 6.24 2.47
C GLY A 226 -8.90 6.09 3.65
N ARG A 227 -9.97 5.30 3.53
CA ARG A 227 -11.05 5.20 4.54
C ARG A 227 -10.54 4.79 5.93
N SER A 228 -9.51 3.94 6.00
CA SER A 228 -8.90 3.51 7.27
C SER A 228 -7.79 4.43 7.77
N CYS A 229 -7.42 5.48 7.03
CA CYS A 229 -6.30 6.37 7.39
C CYS A 229 -6.76 7.55 8.26
N PHE A 230 -7.22 7.26 9.49
CA PHE A 230 -7.76 8.30 10.40
C PHE A 230 -6.68 9.06 11.18
N ARG A 231 -5.44 8.56 11.26
CA ARG A 231 -4.31 9.27 11.92
C ARG A 231 -3.57 10.23 10.98
N ILE A 232 -4.05 10.46 9.76
CA ILE A 232 -3.39 11.36 8.79
C ILE A 232 -3.17 12.78 9.35
N ARG A 233 -4.07 13.25 10.22
CA ARG A 233 -3.94 14.55 10.91
C ARG A 233 -2.77 14.63 11.90
N GLN A 234 -2.19 13.50 12.31
CA GLN A 234 -1.02 13.46 13.18
C GLN A 234 0.29 13.49 12.38
N ILE A 235 0.22 13.34 11.04
CA ILE A 235 1.36 13.36 10.12
C ILE A 235 1.56 14.75 9.51
N GLN A 236 0.51 15.59 9.48
CA GLN A 236 0.59 17.01 9.12
C GLN A 236 1.08 17.83 10.32
#